data_AF-A0A660SRI2-F1
#
_entry.id   AF-A0A660SRI2-F1
#
_cell.length_a   1.000
_cell.length_b   1.000
_cell.length_c   1.000
_cell.angle_alpha   90.00
_cell.angle_beta   90.00
_cell.angle_gamma   90.00
#
_symmetry.space_group_name_H-M   'P 1'
#
loop_
_entity.id
_entity.type
_entity.pdbx_description
1 polymer ?
#
loop_
_entity_poly.entity_id
_entity_poly.type
_entity_poly.pdbx_seq_one_letter_code
_entity_poly.pdbx_strand_id
1 'polypeptide(L)'
;NGRSFDSQVLKTRFLLNRMSPFLPPQIDLLYPSRRLWKGILTNLSLGTLEREVLGFFRVDDLPGREAPDAWFEWLKGDEERIAGVFKHNADDIVSLARLLVHLEAWGDVKPGRDELRGSTPSGAPPSPRGMARQWSLGNSSMERRWLEAGWASGEPLCGRELALRFKRDGDFQSAAAIWNKLNENGRNYYSAVELAKYFEHRLKNPEMALEVLNRLEAPPLNPRHREELAHRRRRLERKSARLS
;
A
#
# COMPACT_ATOMS: atom_id res chain seq x y z
N ASN A 1 10.10 13.56 -1.99
CA ASN A 1 10.88 13.02 -3.14
C ASN A 1 12.38 13.31 -2.98
N GLY A 2 12.85 13.56 -1.76
CA GLY A 2 14.21 14.03 -1.48
C GLY A 2 15.31 13.05 -1.89
N ARG A 3 15.04 11.74 -1.79
CA ARG A 3 16.06 10.71 -2.08
C ARG A 3 16.30 10.53 -3.57
N SER A 4 15.23 10.52 -4.37
CA SER A 4 15.30 10.25 -5.81
C SER A 4 15.56 11.49 -6.66
N PHE A 5 15.21 12.68 -6.18
CA PHE A 5 15.31 13.91 -6.97
C PHE A 5 16.24 14.94 -6.32
N ASP A 6 15.82 15.54 -5.21
CA ASP A 6 16.50 16.72 -4.64
C ASP A 6 17.97 16.44 -4.29
N SER A 7 18.24 15.28 -3.69
CA SER A 7 19.60 14.85 -3.37
C SER A 7 20.50 14.68 -4.59
N GLN A 8 19.95 14.25 -5.72
CA GLN A 8 20.74 14.07 -6.95
C GLN A 8 21.08 15.42 -7.58
N VAL A 9 20.11 16.36 -7.56
CA VAL A 9 20.34 17.75 -7.98
C VAL A 9 21.40 18.40 -7.10
N LEU A 10 21.28 18.30 -5.77
CA LEU A 10 22.26 18.86 -4.83
C LEU A 10 23.65 18.27 -5.04
N LYS A 11 23.79 16.93 -5.12
CA LYS A 11 25.07 16.27 -5.44
C LYS A 11 25.70 16.84 -6.70
N THR A 12 24.91 16.99 -7.76
CA THR A 12 25.38 17.54 -9.03
C THR A 12 25.90 18.96 -8.84
N ARG A 13 25.19 19.81 -8.09
CA ARG A 13 25.61 21.18 -7.79
C ARG A 13 26.89 21.23 -6.94
N PHE A 14 27.04 20.38 -5.92
CA PHE A 14 28.28 20.26 -5.15
C PHE A 14 29.46 19.91 -6.06
N LEU A 15 29.30 18.89 -6.91
CA LEU A 15 30.35 18.45 -7.83
C LEU A 15 30.76 19.55 -8.82
N LEU A 16 29.79 20.24 -9.43
CA LEU A 16 30.06 21.34 -10.37
C LEU A 16 30.82 22.50 -9.72
N ASN A 17 30.57 22.75 -8.43
CA ASN A 17 31.28 23.78 -7.65
C ASN A 17 32.55 23.25 -6.97
N ARG A 18 33.00 22.02 -7.29
CA ARG A 18 34.19 21.36 -6.71
C ARG A 18 34.14 21.27 -5.18
N MET A 19 32.93 21.17 -4.62
CA MET A 19 32.68 21.01 -3.20
C MET A 19 32.41 19.54 -2.90
N SER A 20 32.85 19.06 -1.73
CA SER A 20 32.49 17.73 -1.27
C SER A 20 30.98 17.69 -0.96
N PRO A 21 30.21 16.76 -1.55
CA PRO A 21 28.77 16.69 -1.30
C PRO A 21 28.50 16.27 0.14
N PHE A 22 27.78 17.11 0.88
CA PHE A 22 27.26 16.79 2.19
C PHE A 22 25.74 16.56 2.11
N LEU A 23 25.30 15.33 2.41
CA LEU A 23 23.89 14.99 2.50
C LEU A 23 23.64 14.21 3.80
N PRO A 24 22.90 14.78 4.77
CA PRO A 24 22.56 14.08 5.99
C PRO A 24 21.61 12.89 5.68
N PRO A 25 21.43 11.95 6.63
CA PRO A 25 20.37 10.97 6.54
C PRO A 25 19.01 11.63 6.31
N GLN A 26 18.25 11.10 5.35
CA GLN A 26 16.95 11.68 4.95
C GLN A 26 15.82 10.70 5.17
N ILE A 27 14.70 11.22 5.68
CA ILE A 27 13.42 10.54 5.69
C ILE A 27 12.62 11.10 4.50
N ASP A 28 12.38 10.28 3.48
CA ASP A 28 11.57 10.68 2.34
C ASP A 28 10.12 10.25 2.56
N LEU A 29 9.27 11.22 2.89
CA LEU A 29 7.87 11.01 3.23
C LEU A 29 7.03 10.53 2.04
N LEU A 30 7.55 10.59 0.80
CA LEU A 30 6.84 10.05 -0.35
C LEU A 30 6.58 8.54 -0.23
N TYR A 31 7.51 7.77 0.35
CA TYR A 31 7.35 6.32 0.48
C TYR A 31 6.27 5.91 1.47
N PRO A 32 6.22 6.41 2.73
CA PRO A 32 5.08 6.17 3.60
C PRO A 32 3.79 6.72 2.99
N SER A 33 3.79 7.91 2.39
CA SER A 33 2.57 8.43 1.75
C SER A 33 2.06 7.53 0.62
N ARG A 34 2.95 7.01 -0.22
CA ARG A 34 2.59 6.06 -1.28
C ARG A 34 2.11 4.73 -0.73
N ARG A 35 2.63 4.27 0.41
CA ARG A 35 2.15 3.04 1.06
C ARG A 35 0.71 3.22 1.55
N LEU A 36 0.41 4.37 2.13
CA LEU A 36 -0.86 4.63 2.81
C LEU A 36 -1.98 5.04 1.84
N TRP A 37 -1.71 5.93 0.89
CA TRP A 37 -2.75 6.61 0.10
C TRP A 37 -2.74 6.29 -1.40
N LYS A 38 -1.84 5.43 -1.90
CA LYS A 38 -1.85 5.04 -3.32
C LYS A 38 -3.15 4.31 -3.67
N GLY A 39 -3.87 4.84 -4.66
CA GLY A 39 -5.17 4.30 -5.09
C GLY A 39 -6.36 4.86 -4.31
N ILE A 40 -6.11 5.69 -3.29
CA ILE A 40 -7.12 6.51 -2.60
C ILE A 40 -7.11 7.91 -3.20
N LEU A 41 -5.92 8.53 -3.29
CA LEU A 41 -5.75 9.87 -3.84
C LEU A 41 -5.48 9.82 -5.35
N THR A 42 -5.86 10.91 -6.04
CA THR A 42 -5.64 11.08 -7.49
C THR A 42 -4.16 11.05 -7.86
N ASN A 43 -3.32 11.68 -7.06
CA ASN A 43 -1.86 11.60 -7.13
C ASN A 43 -1.23 11.81 -5.75
N LEU A 44 0.08 11.72 -5.67
CA LEU A 44 0.85 11.87 -4.42
C LEU A 44 1.81 13.07 -4.49
N SER A 45 1.41 14.12 -5.20
CA SER A 45 2.11 15.41 -5.12
C SER A 45 1.91 16.02 -3.73
N LEU A 46 2.84 16.88 -3.31
CA LEU A 46 2.74 17.55 -2.02
C LEU A 46 1.45 18.37 -1.93
N GLY A 47 1.09 19.12 -2.98
CA GLY A 47 -0.18 19.88 -3.03
C GLY A 47 -1.44 19.02 -2.88
N THR A 48 -1.45 17.78 -3.39
CA THR A 48 -2.58 16.86 -3.14
C THR A 48 -2.59 16.37 -1.70
N LEU A 49 -1.43 16.04 -1.12
CA LEU A 49 -1.34 15.62 0.28
C LEU A 49 -1.74 16.76 1.23
N GLU A 50 -1.33 17.99 0.94
CA GLU A 50 -1.75 19.17 1.69
C GLU A 50 -3.26 19.29 1.73
N ARG A 51 -3.91 19.28 0.57
CA ARG A 51 -5.35 19.47 0.46
C ARG A 51 -6.12 18.31 1.07
N GLU A 52 -5.84 17.10 0.63
CA GLU A 52 -6.68 15.93 0.92
C GLU A 52 -6.36 15.30 2.28
N VAL A 53 -5.11 15.39 2.74
CA VAL A 53 -4.65 14.76 3.99
C VAL A 53 -4.50 15.79 5.11
N LEU A 54 -3.89 16.96 4.82
CA LEU A 54 -3.66 17.98 5.85
C LEU A 54 -4.76 19.04 5.95
N GLY A 55 -5.70 19.09 5.00
CA GLY A 55 -6.70 20.15 4.90
C GLY A 55 -6.09 21.54 4.67
N PHE A 56 -4.85 21.61 4.15
CA PHE A 56 -4.15 22.85 3.87
C PHE A 56 -4.34 23.26 2.42
N PHE A 57 -4.83 24.49 2.22
CA PHE A 57 -5.06 25.09 0.91
C PHE A 57 -4.18 26.32 0.79
N ARG A 58 -3.31 26.33 -0.22
CA ARG A 58 -2.43 27.46 -0.48
C ARG A 58 -3.21 28.59 -1.15
N VAL A 59 -2.92 29.83 -0.75
CA VAL A 59 -3.51 31.06 -1.31
C VAL A 59 -2.40 31.85 -1.99
N ASP A 60 -2.66 32.25 -3.25
CA ASP A 60 -1.73 33.00 -4.11
C ASP A 60 -0.36 32.30 -4.27
N ASP A 61 -0.37 30.98 -4.49
CA ASP A 61 0.85 30.19 -4.66
C ASP A 61 1.40 30.32 -6.08
N LEU A 62 2.70 30.61 -6.19
CA LEU A 62 3.41 30.51 -7.45
C LEU A 62 3.48 29.03 -7.82
N PRO A 63 3.00 28.59 -9.00
CA PRO A 63 3.12 27.20 -9.40
C PRO A 63 4.59 26.79 -9.38
N GLY A 64 4.94 25.68 -8.71
CA GLY A 64 6.35 25.28 -8.56
C GLY A 64 7.13 25.12 -9.88
N ARG A 65 6.43 24.88 -11.01
CA ARG A 65 7.03 24.87 -12.36
C ARG A 65 7.55 26.25 -12.83
N GLU A 66 7.06 27.33 -12.25
CA GLU A 66 7.40 28.72 -12.56
C GLU A 66 8.55 29.25 -11.70
N ALA A 67 8.94 28.53 -10.65
CA ALA A 67 10.06 28.91 -9.79
C ALA A 67 11.39 29.14 -10.54
N PRO A 68 11.77 28.33 -11.56
CA PRO A 68 12.96 28.60 -12.36
C PRO A 68 12.90 29.92 -13.12
N ASP A 69 11.75 30.24 -13.73
CA ASP A 69 11.59 31.46 -14.52
C ASP A 69 11.65 32.70 -13.62
N ALA A 70 10.94 32.68 -12.48
CA ALA A 70 11.01 33.73 -11.47
C ALA A 70 12.44 33.95 -10.94
N TRP A 71 13.22 32.88 -10.80
CA TRP A 71 14.64 32.99 -10.44
C TRP A 71 15.48 33.66 -11.54
N PHE A 72 15.26 33.32 -12.81
CA PHE A 72 15.98 33.95 -13.92
C PHE A 72 15.59 35.42 -14.15
N GLU A 73 14.34 35.79 -13.90
CA GLU A 73 13.85 37.16 -13.89
C GLU A 73 14.57 37.98 -12.81
N TRP A 74 14.66 37.44 -11.60
CA TRP A 74 15.39 38.06 -10.50
C TRP A 74 16.87 38.31 -10.82
N LEU A 75 17.55 37.35 -11.46
CA LEU A 75 18.94 37.55 -11.91
C LEU A 75 19.09 38.67 -12.95
N LYS A 76 18.02 39.06 -13.64
CA LYS A 76 17.99 40.18 -14.59
C LYS A 76 17.57 41.50 -13.93
N GLY A 77 17.27 41.50 -12.62
CA GLY A 77 16.89 42.67 -11.84
C GLY A 77 15.39 42.81 -11.56
N ASP A 78 14.56 41.82 -11.93
CA ASP A 78 13.12 41.84 -11.66
C ASP A 78 12.79 41.08 -10.36
N GLU A 79 12.39 41.80 -9.32
CA GLU A 79 12.14 41.25 -7.99
C GLU A 79 10.68 40.82 -7.76
N GLU A 80 9.77 41.02 -8.72
CA GLU A 80 8.32 40.89 -8.49
C GLU A 80 7.91 39.48 -8.03
N ARG A 81 8.49 38.44 -8.63
CA ARG A 81 8.05 37.04 -8.44
C ARG A 81 8.92 36.23 -7.46
N ILE A 82 10.10 36.74 -7.08
CA ILE A 82 11.05 35.98 -6.26
C ILE A 82 10.53 35.72 -4.84
N ALA A 83 9.74 36.67 -4.29
CA ALA A 83 9.09 36.51 -3.00
C ALA A 83 8.14 35.29 -2.99
N GLY A 84 7.46 35.03 -4.10
CA GLY A 84 6.60 33.86 -4.29
C GLY A 84 7.37 32.54 -4.21
N VAL A 85 8.59 32.48 -4.78
CA VAL A 85 9.48 31.31 -4.69
C VAL A 85 9.85 31.01 -3.24
N PHE A 86 10.22 32.04 -2.47
CA PHE A 86 10.57 31.87 -1.06
C PHE A 86 9.38 31.40 -0.22
N LYS A 87 8.20 31.99 -0.43
CA LYS A 87 6.96 31.57 0.23
C LYS A 87 6.62 30.12 -0.08
N HIS A 88 6.66 29.74 -1.36
CA HIS A 88 6.41 28.37 -1.81
C HIS A 88 7.34 27.36 -1.12
N ASN A 89 8.65 27.66 -1.09
CA ASN A 89 9.63 26.80 -0.43
C ASN A 89 9.41 26.70 1.08
N ALA A 90 9.02 27.80 1.73
CA ALA A 90 8.70 27.80 3.15
C ALA A 90 7.47 26.93 3.44
N ASP A 91 6.41 27.06 2.63
CA ASP A 91 5.21 26.24 2.73
C ASP A 91 5.51 24.75 2.49
N ASP A 92 6.34 24.42 1.51
CA ASP A 92 6.81 23.04 1.26
C ASP A 92 7.47 22.43 2.50
N ILE A 93 8.39 23.16 3.15
CA ILE A 93 9.10 22.70 4.35
C ILE A 93 8.11 22.50 5.51
N VAL A 94 7.22 23.47 5.74
CA VAL A 94 6.22 23.39 6.81
C VAL A 94 5.25 22.24 6.56
N SER A 95 4.80 22.04 5.33
CA SER A 95 3.90 20.94 4.97
C SER A 95 4.55 19.57 5.11
N LEU A 96 5.83 19.42 4.77
CA LEU A 96 6.56 18.18 5.04
C LEU A 96 6.66 17.88 6.54
N ALA A 97 6.92 18.89 7.38
CA ALA A 97 6.93 18.73 8.83
C ALA A 97 5.55 18.33 9.37
N ARG A 98 4.48 19.01 8.92
CA ARG A 98 3.09 18.68 9.28
C ARG A 98 2.70 17.28 8.83
N LEU A 99 3.10 16.88 7.63
CA LEU A 99 2.86 15.54 7.10
C LEU A 99 3.55 14.46 7.94
N LEU A 100 4.77 14.70 8.40
CA LEU A 100 5.47 13.78 9.30
C LEU A 100 4.69 13.59 10.61
N VAL A 101 4.29 14.68 11.26
CA VAL A 101 3.47 14.61 12.49
C VAL A 101 2.14 13.89 12.23
N HIS A 102 1.51 14.16 11.09
CA HIS A 102 0.26 13.51 10.70
C HIS A 102 0.43 11.99 10.51
N LEU A 103 1.53 11.57 9.89
CA LEU A 103 1.89 10.16 9.74
C LEU A 103 2.11 9.47 11.10
N GLU A 104 2.75 10.14 12.04
CA GLU A 104 2.93 9.61 13.41
C GLU A 104 1.59 9.47 14.12
N ALA A 105 0.70 10.46 14.01
CA ALA A 105 -0.63 10.40 14.60
C ALA A 105 -1.45 9.21 14.06
N TRP A 106 -1.35 8.88 12.76
CA TRP A 106 -1.94 7.66 12.21
C TRP A 106 -1.31 6.37 12.78
N GLY A 107 -0.04 6.41 13.19
CA GLY A 107 0.61 5.32 13.91
C GLY A 107 -0.09 4.98 15.24
N ASP A 108 -0.65 5.95 15.93
CA ASP A 108 -1.34 5.70 17.20
C ASP A 108 -2.78 5.17 17.02
N VAL A 109 -3.31 5.24 15.80
CA VAL A 109 -4.66 4.77 15.48
C VAL A 109 -4.75 3.24 15.52
N LYS A 110 -5.73 2.74 16.27
CA LYS A 110 -6.07 1.32 16.35
C LYS A 110 -7.34 1.05 15.55
N PRO A 111 -7.31 0.10 14.59
CA PRO A 111 -8.47 -0.19 13.78
C PRO A 111 -9.57 -0.87 14.61
N GLY A 112 -10.84 -0.60 14.28
CA GLY A 112 -12.00 -1.28 14.85
C GLY A 112 -12.39 -0.90 16.29
N ARG A 113 -11.78 0.12 16.89
CA ARG A 113 -12.35 0.79 18.08
C ARG A 113 -13.05 2.04 17.62
N ASP A 114 -14.27 2.23 18.11
CA ASP A 114 -15.14 3.36 17.82
C ASP A 114 -14.38 4.66 17.60
N GLU A 115 -14.76 5.33 16.51
CA GLU A 115 -14.44 6.70 16.12
C GLU A 115 -14.76 7.74 17.23
N LEU A 116 -15.33 7.31 18.37
CA LEU A 116 -15.80 8.10 19.50
C LEU A 116 -14.72 8.66 20.46
N ARG A 117 -13.42 8.57 20.17
CA ARG A 117 -12.38 9.20 21.00
C ARG A 117 -11.55 10.29 20.31
N GLY A 118 -12.02 10.84 19.19
CA GLY A 118 -11.43 12.06 18.60
C GLY A 118 -9.94 11.96 18.26
N SER A 119 -9.40 10.74 18.14
CA SER A 119 -7.97 10.46 17.96
C SER A 119 -7.61 10.04 16.53
N THR A 120 -8.57 10.01 15.61
CA THR A 120 -8.29 9.84 14.18
C THR A 120 -7.87 11.18 13.59
N PRO A 121 -6.69 11.26 12.96
CA PRO A 121 -6.30 12.46 12.23
C PRO A 121 -7.35 12.82 11.16
N SER A 122 -7.55 14.12 10.93
CA SER A 122 -8.46 14.63 9.90
C SER A 122 -8.00 14.31 8.48
N GLY A 123 -8.84 14.57 7.47
CA GLY A 123 -8.49 14.36 6.07
C GLY A 123 -8.68 12.91 5.61
N ALA A 124 -8.19 12.61 4.41
CA ALA A 124 -8.36 11.32 3.77
C ALA A 124 -7.68 10.20 4.59
N PRO A 125 -8.43 9.18 5.04
CA PRO A 125 -7.84 8.09 5.81
C PRO A 125 -6.89 7.24 4.94
N PRO A 126 -5.85 6.63 5.54
CA PRO A 126 -4.99 5.71 4.85
C PRO A 126 -5.72 4.40 4.56
N SER A 127 -5.25 3.66 3.55
CA SER A 127 -5.78 2.32 3.27
C SER A 127 -5.47 1.36 4.43
N PRO A 128 -6.42 0.50 4.84
CA PRO A 128 -6.16 -0.53 5.85
C PRO A 128 -4.98 -1.41 5.48
N ARG A 129 -4.85 -1.78 4.20
CA ARG A 129 -3.70 -2.52 3.68
C ARG A 129 -2.39 -1.76 3.79
N GLY A 130 -2.39 -0.46 3.50
CA GLY A 130 -1.24 0.42 3.66
C GLY A 130 -0.77 0.46 5.11
N MET A 131 -1.72 0.62 6.04
CA MET A 131 -1.46 0.59 7.48
C MET A 131 -0.93 -0.77 7.94
N ALA A 132 -1.52 -1.88 7.50
CA ALA A 132 -1.00 -3.22 7.81
C ALA A 132 0.47 -3.37 7.41
N ARG A 133 0.82 -2.90 6.21
CA ARG A 133 2.21 -2.93 5.70
C ARG A 133 3.16 -1.99 6.41
N GLN A 134 2.68 -1.00 7.13
CA GLN A 134 3.51 -0.15 7.98
C GLN A 134 3.97 -0.94 9.21
N TRP A 135 3.09 -1.78 9.76
CA TRP A 135 3.34 -2.57 10.96
C TRP A 135 4.01 -3.93 10.72
N SER A 136 4.09 -4.39 9.47
CA SER A 136 4.60 -5.72 9.12
C SER A 136 6.07 -5.97 9.53
N LEU A 137 6.85 -4.92 9.77
CA LEU A 137 8.27 -5.01 10.14
C LEU A 137 8.52 -5.04 11.66
N GLY A 138 7.52 -4.78 12.50
CA GLY A 138 7.76 -4.65 13.94
C GLY A 138 6.57 -4.93 14.86
N ASN A 139 5.35 -5.07 14.33
CA ASN A 139 4.18 -5.35 15.14
C ASN A 139 3.15 -6.20 14.37
N SER A 140 3.35 -7.52 14.35
CA SER A 140 2.43 -8.44 13.67
C SER A 140 1.00 -8.43 14.23
N SER A 141 0.83 -8.04 15.49
CA SER A 141 -0.51 -7.93 16.09
C SER A 141 -1.29 -6.76 15.48
N MET A 142 -0.63 -5.60 15.31
CA MET A 142 -1.24 -4.42 14.70
C MET A 142 -1.44 -4.60 13.20
N GLU A 143 -0.46 -5.20 12.52
CA GLU A 143 -0.59 -5.61 11.12
C GLU A 143 -1.86 -6.45 10.91
N ARG A 144 -2.04 -7.51 11.73
CA ARG A 144 -3.21 -8.38 11.62
C ARG A 144 -4.52 -7.63 11.81
N ARG A 145 -4.62 -6.77 12.84
CA ARG A 145 -5.84 -6.00 13.10
C ARG A 145 -6.22 -5.08 11.93
N TRP A 146 -5.24 -4.45 11.27
CA TRP A 146 -5.50 -3.63 10.09
C TRP A 146 -5.97 -4.47 8.89
N LEU A 147 -5.40 -5.67 8.70
CA LEU A 147 -5.86 -6.60 7.68
C LEU A 147 -7.28 -7.13 7.97
N GLU A 148 -7.60 -7.41 9.25
CA GLU A 148 -8.94 -7.82 9.68
C GLU A 148 -9.97 -6.71 9.43
N ALA A 149 -9.64 -5.46 9.79
CA ALA A 149 -10.53 -4.32 9.54
C ALA A 149 -10.74 -4.08 8.04
N GLY A 150 -9.67 -4.09 7.23
CA GLY A 150 -9.79 -3.95 5.79
C GLY A 150 -10.59 -5.08 5.15
N TRP A 151 -10.43 -6.31 5.65
CA TRP A 151 -11.22 -7.45 5.19
C TRP A 151 -12.70 -7.32 5.57
N ALA A 152 -13.01 -6.88 6.80
CA ALA A 152 -14.38 -6.62 7.24
C ALA A 152 -15.05 -5.51 6.41
N SER A 153 -14.30 -4.51 5.96
CA SER A 153 -14.75 -3.46 5.04
C SER A 153 -14.84 -3.92 3.57
N GLY A 154 -14.58 -5.19 3.27
CA GLY A 154 -14.74 -5.76 1.93
C GLY A 154 -13.52 -5.64 1.02
N GLU A 155 -12.33 -5.28 1.51
CA GLU A 155 -11.11 -5.19 0.70
C GLU A 155 -10.50 -6.60 0.45
N PRO A 156 -10.56 -7.16 -0.79
CA PRO A 156 -10.13 -8.54 -1.03
C PRO A 156 -8.62 -8.76 -0.85
N LEU A 157 -7.82 -7.70 -1.07
CA LEU A 157 -6.38 -7.75 -0.91
C LEU A 157 -5.96 -7.85 0.56
N CYS A 158 -6.69 -7.22 1.47
CA CYS A 158 -6.54 -7.42 2.91
C CYS A 158 -6.86 -8.87 3.29
N GLY A 159 -7.98 -9.43 2.80
CA GLY A 159 -8.33 -10.83 3.01
C GLY A 159 -7.23 -11.79 2.54
N ARG A 160 -6.64 -11.55 1.35
CA ARG A 160 -5.55 -12.38 0.83
C ARG A 160 -4.30 -12.35 1.74
N GLU A 161 -3.88 -11.17 2.16
CA GLU A 161 -2.71 -11.01 3.06
C GLU A 161 -3.00 -11.59 4.45
N LEU A 162 -4.24 -11.46 4.96
CA LEU A 162 -4.69 -12.05 6.22
C LEU A 162 -4.67 -13.58 6.19
N ALA A 163 -5.20 -14.20 5.13
CA ALA A 163 -5.19 -15.65 4.97
C ALA A 163 -3.77 -16.23 4.88
N LEU A 164 -2.84 -15.49 4.25
CA LEU A 164 -1.41 -15.84 4.26
C LEU A 164 -0.81 -15.80 5.67
N ARG A 165 -1.20 -14.83 6.50
CA ARG A 165 -0.76 -14.73 7.89
C ARG A 165 -1.29 -15.90 8.72
N PHE A 166 -2.60 -16.19 8.65
CA PHE A 166 -3.19 -17.35 9.32
C PHE A 166 -2.52 -18.67 8.92
N LYS A 167 -2.28 -18.87 7.62
CA LYS A 167 -1.56 -20.04 7.11
C LYS A 167 -0.15 -20.16 7.70
N ARG A 168 0.59 -19.05 7.79
CA ARG A 168 1.95 -19.02 8.36
C ARG A 168 1.92 -19.38 9.84
N ASP A 169 0.90 -18.90 10.55
CA ASP A 169 0.75 -19.10 11.98
C ASP A 169 0.13 -20.48 12.32
N GLY A 170 -0.15 -21.31 11.31
CA GLY A 170 -0.66 -22.68 11.46
C GLY A 170 -2.19 -22.78 11.57
N ASP A 171 -2.91 -21.65 11.58
CA ASP A 171 -4.36 -21.60 11.60
C ASP A 171 -4.94 -21.76 10.18
N PHE A 172 -4.94 -23.00 9.70
CA PHE A 172 -5.44 -23.31 8.36
C PHE A 172 -6.96 -23.18 8.25
N GLN A 173 -7.69 -23.30 9.36
CA GLN A 173 -9.15 -23.18 9.36
C GLN A 173 -9.58 -21.74 9.05
N SER A 174 -9.01 -20.76 9.74
CA SER A 174 -9.29 -19.34 9.46
C SER A 174 -8.82 -18.92 8.07
N ALA A 175 -7.65 -19.42 7.63
CA ALA A 175 -7.18 -19.19 6.26
C ALA A 175 -8.15 -19.74 5.20
N ALA A 176 -8.64 -20.96 5.39
CA ALA A 176 -9.59 -21.61 4.49
C ALA A 176 -10.94 -20.87 4.44
N ALA A 177 -11.46 -20.38 5.58
CA ALA A 177 -12.68 -19.59 5.60
C ALA A 177 -12.56 -18.34 4.71
N ILE A 178 -11.43 -17.64 4.78
CA ILE A 178 -11.17 -16.46 3.94
C ILE A 178 -11.02 -16.85 2.46
N TRP A 179 -10.25 -17.89 2.13
CA TRP A 179 -10.12 -18.33 0.74
C TRP A 179 -11.46 -18.76 0.15
N ASN A 180 -12.31 -19.41 0.94
CA ASN A 180 -13.66 -19.80 0.52
C ASN A 180 -14.48 -18.55 0.18
N LYS A 181 -14.50 -17.54 1.06
CA LYS A 181 -15.17 -16.27 0.82
C LYS A 181 -14.63 -15.56 -0.44
N LEU A 182 -13.31 -15.49 -0.58
CA LEU A 182 -12.65 -14.86 -1.74
C LEU A 182 -12.91 -15.59 -3.07
N ASN A 183 -13.30 -16.87 -3.02
CA ASN A 183 -13.58 -17.70 -4.19
C ASN A 183 -15.07 -18.05 -4.32
N GLU A 184 -15.99 -17.32 -3.67
CA GLU A 184 -17.43 -17.62 -3.73
C GLU A 184 -17.99 -17.68 -5.14
N ASN A 185 -17.52 -16.79 -6.03
CA ASN A 185 -17.93 -16.76 -7.43
C ASN A 185 -17.09 -17.67 -8.35
N GLY A 186 -16.19 -18.49 -7.80
CA GLY A 186 -15.35 -19.39 -8.60
C GLY A 186 -14.35 -18.70 -9.53
N ARG A 187 -14.00 -17.43 -9.31
CA ARG A 187 -13.06 -16.68 -10.18
C ARG A 187 -11.69 -16.42 -9.57
N ASN A 188 -11.47 -16.81 -8.31
CA ASN A 188 -10.22 -16.55 -7.60
C ASN A 188 -9.32 -17.78 -7.62
N TYR A 189 -8.57 -17.93 -8.72
CA TYR A 189 -7.64 -19.05 -8.91
C TYR A 189 -6.71 -19.30 -7.70
N TYR A 190 -6.12 -18.23 -7.14
CA TYR A 190 -5.20 -18.36 -6.01
C TYR A 190 -5.89 -19.00 -4.79
N SER A 191 -7.10 -18.52 -4.47
CA SER A 191 -7.86 -19.01 -3.32
C SER A 191 -8.39 -20.43 -3.56
N ALA A 192 -8.83 -20.76 -4.78
CA ALA A 192 -9.22 -22.12 -5.15
C ALA A 192 -8.06 -23.11 -4.98
N VAL A 193 -6.85 -22.73 -5.41
CA VAL A 193 -5.63 -23.54 -5.28
C VAL A 193 -5.25 -23.78 -3.83
N GLU A 194 -5.36 -22.77 -2.96
CA GLU A 194 -5.05 -22.90 -1.54
C GLU A 194 -6.11 -23.69 -0.77
N LEU A 195 -7.40 -23.51 -1.08
CA LEU A 195 -8.48 -24.36 -0.57
C LEU A 195 -8.30 -25.83 -0.95
N ALA A 196 -7.98 -26.11 -2.22
CA ALA A 196 -7.73 -27.48 -2.67
C ALA A 196 -6.56 -28.12 -1.90
N LYS A 197 -5.48 -27.37 -1.63
CA LYS A 197 -4.38 -27.85 -0.78
C LYS A 197 -4.83 -28.10 0.65
N TYR A 198 -5.68 -27.24 1.20
CA TYR A 198 -6.24 -27.43 2.55
C TYR A 198 -7.05 -28.73 2.64
N PHE A 199 -8.01 -28.95 1.74
CA PHE A 199 -8.79 -30.17 1.69
C PHE A 199 -7.91 -31.41 1.45
N GLU A 200 -6.99 -31.37 0.48
CA GLU A 200 -6.12 -32.51 0.15
C GLU A 200 -5.14 -32.86 1.28
N HIS A 201 -4.42 -31.88 1.83
CA HIS A 201 -3.30 -32.15 2.73
C HIS A 201 -3.68 -32.16 4.20
N ARG A 202 -4.61 -31.29 4.62
CA ARG A 202 -5.02 -31.17 6.03
C ARG A 202 -6.21 -32.05 6.36
N LEU A 203 -7.28 -31.98 5.56
CA LEU A 203 -8.49 -32.76 5.79
C LEU A 203 -8.49 -34.14 5.14
N LYS A 204 -7.46 -34.46 4.33
CA LYS A 204 -7.32 -35.71 3.59
C LYS A 204 -8.56 -36.04 2.74
N ASN A 205 -9.24 -35.02 2.24
CA ASN A 205 -10.45 -35.13 1.43
C ASN A 205 -10.15 -34.67 -0.02
N PRO A 206 -9.71 -35.57 -0.91
CA PRO A 206 -9.39 -35.22 -2.29
C PRO A 206 -10.64 -34.93 -3.13
N GLU A 207 -11.82 -35.45 -2.76
CA GLU A 207 -13.09 -35.17 -3.45
C GLU A 207 -13.48 -33.70 -3.31
N MET A 208 -13.50 -33.18 -2.08
CA MET A 208 -13.75 -31.75 -1.83
C MET A 208 -12.68 -30.87 -2.47
N ALA A 209 -11.41 -31.31 -2.47
CA ALA A 209 -10.34 -30.58 -3.15
C ALA A 209 -10.60 -30.48 -4.67
N LEU A 210 -11.08 -31.55 -5.30
CA LEU A 210 -11.40 -31.58 -6.72
C LEU A 210 -12.63 -30.72 -7.03
N GLU A 211 -13.66 -30.80 -6.21
CA GLU A 211 -14.89 -30.01 -6.35
C GLU A 211 -14.60 -28.50 -6.36
N VAL A 212 -13.77 -28.03 -5.42
CA VAL A 212 -13.33 -26.63 -5.37
C VAL A 212 -12.64 -26.21 -6.67
N LEU A 213 -11.77 -27.06 -7.22
CA LEU A 213 -11.07 -26.75 -8.47
C LEU A 213 -12.01 -26.79 -9.68
N ASN A 214 -13.03 -27.65 -9.68
CA ASN A 214 -14.01 -27.77 -10.77
C ASN A 214 -14.99 -26.60 -10.81
N ARG A 215 -15.27 -25.98 -9.65
CA ARG A 215 -16.07 -24.74 -9.57
C ARG A 215 -15.36 -23.50 -10.13
N LEU A 216 -14.10 -23.60 -10.56
CA LEU A 216 -13.38 -22.47 -11.15
C LEU A 216 -13.92 -22.16 -12.56
N GLU A 217 -14.67 -21.06 -12.71
CA GLU A 217 -15.37 -20.69 -13.95
C GLU A 217 -14.43 -20.32 -15.11
N ALA A 218 -13.25 -19.79 -14.78
CA ALA A 218 -12.27 -19.34 -15.77
C ALA A 218 -10.89 -19.97 -15.53
N PRO A 219 -10.24 -20.51 -16.56
CA PRO A 219 -8.88 -20.99 -16.45
C PRO A 219 -7.92 -19.81 -16.18
N PRO A 220 -6.80 -20.06 -15.48
CA PRO A 220 -5.76 -19.03 -15.28
C PRO A 220 -5.28 -18.44 -16.60
N LEU A 221 -5.05 -17.14 -16.65
CA LEU A 221 -4.48 -16.49 -17.85
C LEU A 221 -3.05 -16.95 -18.13
N ASN A 222 -2.27 -17.21 -17.07
CA ASN A 222 -0.88 -17.66 -17.20
C ASN A 222 -0.83 -19.14 -17.63
N PRO A 223 -0.15 -19.49 -18.75
CA PRO A 223 -0.04 -20.86 -19.23
C PRO A 223 0.49 -21.84 -18.19
N ARG A 224 1.51 -21.45 -17.42
CA ARG A 224 2.09 -22.27 -16.35
C ARG A 224 1.04 -22.61 -15.28
N HIS A 225 0.22 -21.64 -14.89
CA HIS A 225 -0.84 -21.86 -13.91
C HIS A 225 -1.94 -22.80 -14.45
N ARG A 226 -2.22 -22.78 -15.76
CA ARG A 226 -3.16 -23.72 -16.39
C ARG A 226 -2.62 -25.15 -16.33
N GLU A 227 -1.37 -25.35 -16.65
CA GLU A 227 -0.71 -26.67 -16.58
C GLU A 227 -0.67 -27.19 -15.14
N GLU A 228 -0.28 -26.34 -14.18
CA GLU A 228 -0.26 -26.69 -12.75
C GLU A 228 -1.66 -27.07 -12.24
N LEU A 229 -2.71 -26.36 -12.69
CA LEU A 229 -4.11 -26.67 -12.36
C LEU A 229 -4.55 -28.01 -12.94
N ALA A 230 -4.28 -28.24 -14.23
CA ALA A 230 -4.64 -29.49 -14.92
C ALA A 230 -3.90 -30.70 -14.33
N HIS A 231 -2.62 -30.55 -14.02
CA HIS A 231 -1.84 -31.58 -13.32
C HIS A 231 -2.46 -31.89 -11.95
N ARG A 232 -2.86 -30.86 -11.19
CA ARG A 232 -3.48 -31.06 -9.87
C ARG A 232 -4.84 -31.76 -9.96
N ARG A 233 -5.71 -31.37 -10.88
CA ARG A 233 -7.01 -32.05 -11.09
C ARG A 233 -6.82 -33.54 -11.38
N ARG A 234 -5.95 -33.88 -12.36
CA ARG A 234 -5.61 -35.28 -12.68
C ARG A 234 -5.06 -36.07 -11.49
N ARG A 235 -4.25 -35.43 -10.64
CA ARG A 235 -3.74 -36.07 -9.42
C ARG A 235 -4.85 -36.34 -8.41
N LEU A 236 -5.76 -35.39 -8.21
CA LEU A 236 -6.87 -35.51 -7.27
C LEU A 236 -7.89 -36.56 -7.74
N GLU A 237 -8.24 -36.59 -9.02
CA GLU A 237 -9.11 -37.61 -9.62
C GLU A 237 -8.60 -39.03 -9.33
N ARG A 238 -7.30 -39.27 -9.55
CA ARG A 238 -6.68 -40.58 -9.23
C ARG A 238 -6.68 -40.92 -7.75
N LYS A 239 -6.63 -39.92 -6.86
CA LYS A 239 -6.68 -40.14 -5.40
C LYS A 239 -8.10 -40.45 -4.94
N SER A 240 -9.10 -39.69 -5.43
CA SER A 240 -10.50 -39.94 -5.12
C SER A 240 -10.93 -41.35 -5.57
N ALA A 241 -10.57 -41.74 -6.79
CA ALA A 241 -10.87 -43.08 -7.33
C ALA A 241 -10.19 -44.25 -6.58
N ARG A 242 -9.22 -43.99 -5.70
CA ARG A 242 -8.58 -45.02 -4.86
C ARG A 242 -9.19 -45.11 -3.46
N LEU A 243 -10.00 -44.12 -3.07
CA LEU A 243 -10.66 -44.04 -1.77
C LEU A 243 -12.13 -44.48 -1.84
N SER A 244 -12.73 -44.44 -3.03
CA SER A 244 -14.00 -45.10 -3.37
C SER A 244 -13.79 -46.60 -3.57
#